data_AF-A0A8H7W6H5-F1
#
_entry.id   AF-A0A8H7W6H5-F1
#
_cell.length_a   1.000
_cell.length_b   1.000
_cell.length_c   1.000
_cell.angle_alpha   90.00
_cell.angle_beta   90.00
_cell.angle_gamma   90.00
#
_symmetry.space_group_name_H-M   'P 1'
#
loop_
_entity.id
_entity.type
_entity.pdbx_description
1 polymer ?
#
loop_
_entity_poly.entity_id
_entity_poly.type
_entity_poly.pdbx_seq_one_letter_code
_entity_poly.pdbx_strand_id
1 'polypeptide(L)'
;MTGSAGSFPRIRLLHEDVGKILLQRVAIAVCRSGIVSFPTWTFSEKEREVVLEYITDLQISKARAATLEDKVLQTQFTKMSLLLLRGLFAAGVLEFVFAKKRWRVNYGLNLSRSMLAVPYHAKDNPSPRSEFSNPDTAIALTCLSYYYGGLTDEQIYDSFEELLVSDQSQKEYVRWIQYSEDFPRKFKRLAGVNLRDKHQCKQELFPSLRHSKGLID
;
A
#
# COMPACT_ATOMS: atom_id res chain seq x y z
N MET A 1 -21.32 1.28 -0.01
CA MET A 1 -20.64 1.88 1.16
C MET A 1 -19.60 2.84 0.62
N THR A 2 -19.91 4.13 0.67
CA THR A 2 -18.98 5.23 0.33
C THR A 2 -17.85 5.24 1.35
N GLY A 3 -16.59 5.37 0.89
CA GLY A 3 -15.46 5.57 1.80
C GLY A 3 -15.60 6.92 2.52
N SER A 4 -15.05 7.04 3.74
CA SER A 4 -14.94 8.34 4.40
C SER A 4 -13.88 9.19 3.68
N ALA A 5 -14.04 10.52 3.71
CA ALA A 5 -13.04 11.44 3.15
C ALA A 5 -11.64 11.14 3.74
N GLY A 6 -10.62 11.14 2.89
CA GLY A 6 -9.23 10.80 3.28
C GLY A 6 -8.92 9.30 3.44
N SER A 7 -9.90 8.41 3.35
CA SER A 7 -9.67 6.94 3.40
C SER A 7 -9.29 6.36 2.03
N PHE A 8 -8.54 5.26 2.04
CA PHE A 8 -8.19 4.56 0.81
C PHE A 8 -9.44 3.92 0.17
N PRO A 9 -9.67 4.11 -1.14
CA PRO A 9 -10.86 3.59 -1.80
C PRO A 9 -10.85 2.06 -1.83
N ARG A 10 -12.02 1.44 -1.63
CA ARG A 10 -12.18 0.00 -1.80
C ARG A 10 -12.26 -0.35 -3.28
N ILE A 11 -11.18 -0.90 -3.83
CA ILE A 11 -11.06 -1.22 -5.25
C ILE A 11 -11.31 -2.71 -5.50
N ARG A 12 -12.06 -3.01 -6.56
CA ARG A 12 -12.36 -4.36 -7.02
C ARG A 12 -12.40 -4.38 -8.55
N LEU A 13 -11.67 -5.31 -9.15
CA LEU A 13 -11.79 -5.61 -10.58
C LEU A 13 -12.82 -6.72 -10.73
N LEU A 14 -13.91 -6.43 -11.45
CA LEU A 14 -15.02 -7.36 -11.66
C LEU A 14 -14.94 -8.03 -13.03
N HIS A 15 -14.47 -7.29 -14.04
CA HIS A 15 -14.28 -7.76 -15.41
C HIS A 15 -12.79 -7.84 -15.70
N GLU A 16 -12.34 -8.99 -16.23
CA GLU A 16 -10.93 -9.27 -16.48
C GLU A 16 -10.35 -8.29 -17.50
N ASP A 17 -11.03 -8.05 -18.62
CA ASP A 17 -10.57 -7.16 -19.69
C ASP A 17 -10.38 -5.71 -19.20
N VAL A 18 -11.33 -5.21 -18.40
CA VAL A 18 -11.24 -3.88 -17.78
C VAL A 18 -10.10 -3.83 -16.77
N GLY A 19 -9.89 -4.91 -16.03
CA GLY A 19 -8.78 -5.05 -15.09
C GLY A 19 -7.42 -4.92 -15.77
N LYS A 20 -7.23 -5.64 -16.89
CA LYS A 20 -6.02 -5.55 -17.71
C LYS A 20 -5.77 -4.14 -18.22
N ILE A 21 -6.81 -3.48 -18.75
CA ILE A 21 -6.71 -2.09 -19.23
C ILE A 21 -6.32 -1.12 -18.09
N LEU A 22 -6.92 -1.28 -16.91
CA LEU A 22 -6.61 -0.44 -15.76
C LEU A 22 -5.15 -0.62 -15.34
N LEU A 23 -4.70 -1.86 -15.14
CA LEU A 23 -3.33 -2.15 -14.72
C LEU A 23 -2.31 -1.67 -15.75
N GLN A 24 -2.61 -1.80 -17.06
CA GLN A 24 -1.77 -1.24 -18.12
C GLN A 24 -1.64 0.28 -18.00
N ARG A 25 -2.74 1.00 -17.74
CA ARG A 25 -2.72 2.45 -17.54
C ARG A 25 -1.93 2.86 -16.30
N VAL A 26 -2.04 2.09 -15.21
CA VAL A 26 -1.26 2.33 -14.00
C VAL A 26 0.24 2.11 -14.27
N ALA A 27 0.61 1.03 -14.96
CA ALA A 27 2.00 0.77 -15.36
C ALA A 27 2.56 1.91 -16.21
N ILE A 28 1.80 2.39 -17.20
CA ILE A 28 2.17 3.57 -18.01
C ILE A 28 2.38 4.81 -17.12
N ALA A 29 1.48 5.06 -16.16
CA ALA A 29 1.60 6.21 -15.26
C ALA A 29 2.85 6.13 -14.38
N VAL A 30 3.17 4.93 -13.87
CA VAL A 30 4.39 4.65 -13.10
C VAL A 30 5.64 4.89 -13.96
N CYS A 31 5.69 4.38 -15.20
CA CYS A 31 6.84 4.59 -16.09
C CYS A 31 7.02 6.06 -16.51
N ARG A 32 5.92 6.82 -16.64
CA ARG A 32 5.97 8.24 -17.00
C ARG A 32 6.36 9.15 -15.84
N SER A 33 5.75 8.95 -14.68
CA SER A 33 5.87 9.87 -13.53
C SER A 33 6.90 9.42 -12.50
N GLY A 34 7.25 8.13 -12.53
CA GLY A 34 8.06 7.49 -11.50
C GLY A 34 7.27 7.28 -10.22
N ILE A 35 7.91 6.58 -9.28
CA ILE A 35 7.50 6.49 -7.88
C ILE A 35 8.74 6.71 -7.01
N VAL A 36 8.58 6.97 -5.72
CA VAL A 36 9.71 7.25 -4.81
C VAL A 36 10.78 6.16 -4.88
N SER A 37 10.38 4.90 -4.99
CA SER A 37 11.29 3.74 -5.10
C SER A 37 11.78 3.45 -6.52
N PHE A 38 11.28 4.16 -7.54
CA PHE A 38 11.65 3.94 -8.93
C PHE A 38 11.71 5.28 -9.69
N PRO A 39 12.87 5.95 -9.66
CA PRO A 39 13.06 7.27 -10.26
C PRO A 39 13.18 7.16 -11.79
N THR A 40 12.07 7.35 -12.51
CA THR A 40 12.05 7.17 -13.98
C THR A 40 12.77 8.25 -14.77
N TRP A 41 13.12 9.38 -14.14
CA TRP A 41 13.88 10.47 -14.78
C TRP A 41 15.29 10.06 -15.18
N THR A 42 15.84 8.98 -14.61
CA THR A 42 17.14 8.42 -15.01
C THR A 42 17.07 7.67 -16.34
N PHE A 43 15.88 7.35 -16.83
CA PHE A 43 15.65 6.64 -18.09
C PHE A 43 15.20 7.59 -19.20
N SER A 44 15.76 7.41 -20.40
CA SER A 44 15.30 8.00 -21.66
C SER A 44 13.93 7.44 -22.05
N GLU A 45 13.27 8.09 -23.02
CA GLU A 45 11.95 7.67 -23.50
C GLU A 45 11.95 6.22 -24.02
N LYS A 46 12.94 5.85 -24.83
CA LYS A 46 13.11 4.47 -25.34
C LYS A 46 13.31 3.46 -24.23
N GLU A 47 14.10 3.80 -23.21
CA GLU A 47 14.29 2.91 -22.06
C GLU A 47 13.02 2.78 -21.23
N ARG A 48 12.21 3.84 -21.08
CA ARG A 48 10.91 3.76 -20.39
C ARG A 48 9.92 2.85 -21.11
N GLU A 49 9.95 2.80 -22.44
CA GLU A 49 9.17 1.83 -23.22
C GLU A 49 9.60 0.40 -22.92
N VAL A 50 10.92 0.14 -22.86
CA VAL A 50 11.45 -1.19 -22.48
C VAL A 50 11.08 -1.51 -21.03
N VAL A 51 11.15 -0.56 -20.11
CA VAL A 51 10.73 -0.75 -18.72
C VAL A 51 9.25 -1.12 -18.65
N LEU A 52 8.40 -0.41 -19.39
CA LEU A 52 6.97 -0.71 -19.44
C LEU A 52 6.74 -2.14 -19.93
N GLU A 53 7.33 -2.50 -21.08
CA GLU A 53 7.29 -3.86 -21.62
C GLU A 53 7.80 -4.88 -20.59
N TYR A 54 8.91 -4.59 -19.92
CA TYR A 54 9.52 -5.46 -18.92
C TYR A 54 8.63 -5.70 -17.71
N ILE A 55 7.87 -4.71 -17.24
CA ILE A 55 6.99 -4.87 -16.08
C ILE A 55 5.60 -5.38 -16.45
N THR A 56 5.17 -5.31 -17.72
CA THR A 56 3.83 -5.76 -18.15
C THR A 56 3.84 -7.06 -18.94
N ASP A 57 4.95 -7.45 -19.56
CA ASP A 57 5.08 -8.66 -20.37
C ASP A 57 6.09 -9.66 -19.77
N LEU A 58 5.58 -10.84 -19.38
CA LEU A 58 6.41 -11.94 -18.91
C LEU A 58 7.30 -12.54 -20.00
N GLN A 59 6.93 -12.38 -21.27
CA GLN A 59 7.56 -13.00 -22.44
C GLN A 59 8.54 -12.07 -23.18
N ILE A 60 8.82 -10.87 -22.63
CA ILE A 60 9.83 -9.97 -23.19
C ILE A 60 11.14 -10.72 -23.47
N SER A 61 11.69 -10.53 -24.68
CA SER A 61 12.92 -11.21 -25.08
C SER A 61 14.12 -10.77 -24.22
N LYS A 62 15.05 -11.70 -23.98
CA LYS A 62 16.29 -11.39 -23.24
C LYS A 62 17.07 -10.26 -23.90
N ALA A 63 17.17 -10.24 -25.23
CA ALA A 63 17.86 -9.18 -25.96
C ALA A 63 17.20 -7.80 -25.75
N ARG A 64 15.87 -7.75 -25.72
CA ARG A 64 15.12 -6.51 -25.43
C ARG A 64 15.32 -6.07 -23.98
N ALA A 65 15.20 -6.98 -23.02
CA ALA A 65 15.42 -6.70 -21.60
C ALA A 65 16.87 -6.29 -21.29
N ALA A 66 17.86 -6.84 -22.02
CA ALA A 66 19.27 -6.52 -21.85
C ALA A 66 19.59 -5.04 -22.09
N THR A 67 18.76 -4.32 -22.85
CA THR A 67 18.92 -2.87 -23.02
C THR A 67 18.79 -2.07 -21.72
N LEU A 68 18.23 -2.69 -20.66
CA LEU A 68 18.16 -2.08 -19.33
C LEU A 68 19.37 -2.44 -18.45
N GLU A 69 20.19 -3.43 -18.81
CA GLU A 69 21.22 -3.99 -17.93
C GLU A 69 22.21 -2.93 -17.45
N ASP A 70 22.73 -2.07 -18.31
CA ASP A 70 23.73 -1.07 -17.93
C ASP A 70 23.24 -0.12 -16.82
N LYS A 71 21.96 0.26 -16.80
CA LYS A 71 21.39 1.14 -15.74
C LYS A 71 20.84 0.38 -14.56
N VAL A 72 20.27 -0.80 -14.80
CA VAL A 72 19.68 -1.64 -13.75
C VAL A 72 20.76 -2.28 -12.90
N LEU A 73 21.92 -2.58 -13.48
CA LEU A 73 23.08 -3.09 -12.76
C LEU A 73 23.83 -2.01 -11.98
N GLN A 74 23.67 -0.73 -12.33
CA GLN A 74 24.33 0.37 -11.63
C GLN A 74 23.83 0.56 -10.19
N THR A 75 22.58 0.21 -9.89
CA THR A 75 22.06 0.29 -8.51
C THR A 75 21.20 -0.92 -8.15
N GLN A 76 21.62 -1.65 -7.11
CA GLN A 76 20.84 -2.76 -6.56
C GLN A 76 19.40 -2.34 -6.22
N PHE A 77 19.21 -1.10 -5.77
CA PHE A 77 17.89 -0.54 -5.49
C PHE A 77 16.97 -0.52 -6.71
N THR A 78 17.41 0.04 -7.84
CA THR A 78 16.60 0.12 -9.07
C THR A 78 16.26 -1.28 -9.60
N LYS A 79 17.21 -2.22 -9.50
CA LYS A 79 16.99 -3.62 -9.86
C LYS A 79 15.88 -4.25 -9.01
N MET A 80 15.92 -4.08 -7.69
CA MET A 80 14.89 -4.64 -6.81
C MET A 80 13.52 -4.02 -7.09
N SER A 81 13.45 -2.69 -7.29
CA SER A 81 12.21 -2.01 -7.63
C SER A 81 11.60 -2.49 -8.95
N LEU A 82 12.42 -2.70 -9.98
CA LEU A 82 11.95 -3.23 -11.26
C LEU A 82 11.44 -4.67 -11.17
N LEU A 83 12.15 -5.53 -10.43
CA LEU A 83 11.72 -6.91 -10.19
C LEU A 83 10.40 -6.95 -9.41
N LEU A 84 10.25 -6.08 -8.40
CA LEU A 84 9.01 -5.94 -7.65
C LEU A 84 7.87 -5.48 -8.55
N LEU A 85 8.07 -4.43 -9.35
CA LEU A 85 7.07 -3.95 -10.30
C LEU A 85 6.68 -5.05 -11.30
N ARG A 86 7.65 -5.81 -11.82
CA ARG A 86 7.38 -6.94 -12.70
C ARG A 86 6.55 -8.04 -12.02
N GLY A 87 6.82 -8.34 -10.75
CA GLY A 87 6.01 -9.27 -9.96
C GLY A 87 4.57 -8.76 -9.77
N LEU A 88 4.43 -7.47 -9.45
CA LEU A 88 3.14 -6.83 -9.22
C LEU A 88 2.25 -6.79 -10.47
N PHE A 89 2.84 -6.44 -11.61
CA PHE A 89 2.13 -6.27 -12.88
C PHE A 89 2.16 -7.55 -13.73
N ALA A 90 3.29 -7.89 -14.36
CA ALA A 90 3.40 -9.01 -15.30
C ALA A 90 3.11 -10.38 -14.66
N ALA A 91 3.56 -10.63 -13.42
CA ALA A 91 3.24 -11.90 -12.74
C ALA A 91 1.83 -11.92 -12.12
N GLY A 92 1.04 -10.84 -12.28
CA GLY A 92 -0.39 -10.83 -12.01
C GLY A 92 -0.77 -10.70 -10.54
N VAL A 93 0.13 -10.29 -9.63
CA VAL A 93 -0.21 -10.16 -8.20
C VAL A 93 -1.31 -9.12 -7.98
N LEU A 94 -1.21 -7.94 -8.61
CA LEU A 94 -2.25 -6.89 -8.48
C LEU A 94 -3.59 -7.35 -9.07
N GLU A 95 -3.55 -8.00 -10.24
CA GLU A 95 -4.75 -8.57 -10.85
C GLU A 95 -5.40 -9.60 -9.92
N PHE A 96 -4.63 -10.55 -9.41
CA PHE A 96 -5.11 -11.59 -8.51
C PHE A 96 -5.73 -11.00 -7.22
N VAL A 97 -5.03 -10.06 -6.58
CA VAL A 97 -5.50 -9.40 -5.36
C VAL A 97 -6.80 -8.64 -5.62
N PHE A 98 -6.86 -7.78 -6.62
CA PHE A 98 -8.03 -6.96 -6.88
C PHE A 98 -9.16 -7.67 -7.63
N ALA A 99 -8.90 -8.78 -8.33
CA ALA A 99 -9.90 -9.52 -9.10
C ALA A 99 -10.37 -10.82 -8.43
N LYS A 100 -9.56 -11.47 -7.60
CA LYS A 100 -9.90 -12.77 -7.01
C LYS A 100 -10.07 -12.74 -5.48
N LYS A 101 -9.55 -11.73 -4.77
CA LYS A 101 -9.62 -11.67 -3.30
C LYS A 101 -10.58 -10.61 -2.76
N ARG A 102 -11.62 -11.05 -2.07
CA ARG A 102 -12.59 -10.19 -1.39
C ARG A 102 -12.19 -10.00 0.07
N TRP A 103 -11.96 -8.76 0.47
CA TRP A 103 -11.68 -8.43 1.87
C TRP A 103 -12.83 -8.85 2.78
N ARG A 104 -12.50 -9.35 3.97
CA ARG A 104 -13.40 -9.95 4.97
C ARG A 104 -14.13 -11.21 4.51
N VAL A 105 -13.86 -11.74 3.32
CA VAL A 105 -14.47 -12.99 2.82
C VAL A 105 -13.41 -14.02 2.49
N ASN A 106 -12.40 -13.63 1.70
CA ASN A 106 -11.28 -14.49 1.36
C ASN A 106 -10.04 -14.19 2.21
N TYR A 107 -9.96 -13.00 2.81
CA TYR A 107 -8.81 -12.57 3.60
C TYR A 107 -9.17 -11.43 4.55
N GLY A 108 -8.32 -11.22 5.56
CA GLY A 108 -8.37 -10.09 6.48
C GLY A 108 -7.39 -10.27 7.62
N LEU A 109 -7.41 -9.39 8.63
CA LEU A 109 -6.52 -9.48 9.79
C LEU A 109 -7.02 -10.53 10.79
N ASN A 110 -6.08 -11.09 11.54
CA ASN A 110 -6.35 -11.83 12.77
C ASN A 110 -5.33 -11.40 13.83
N LEU A 111 -5.58 -10.24 14.46
CA LEU A 111 -4.61 -9.55 15.31
C LEU A 111 -4.21 -10.34 16.56
N SER A 112 -5.01 -11.33 16.99
CA SER A 112 -4.62 -12.23 18.08
C SER A 112 -3.52 -13.23 17.68
N ARG A 113 -3.30 -13.43 16.37
CA ARG A 113 -2.29 -14.33 15.80
C ARG A 113 -1.14 -13.58 15.15
N SER A 114 -1.45 -12.58 14.32
CA SER A 114 -0.46 -11.88 13.50
C SER A 114 -0.98 -10.53 13.01
N MET A 115 -0.06 -9.61 12.76
CA MET A 115 -0.34 -8.35 12.07
C MET A 115 -0.48 -8.52 10.54
N LEU A 116 -0.25 -9.72 10.00
CA LEU A 116 -0.39 -10.01 8.58
C LEU A 116 -1.82 -10.44 8.23
N ALA A 117 -2.23 -10.17 6.99
CA ALA A 117 -3.48 -10.71 6.46
C ALA A 117 -3.40 -12.23 6.32
N VAL A 118 -4.46 -12.90 6.76
CA VAL A 118 -4.60 -14.36 6.70
C VAL A 118 -5.77 -14.74 5.78
N PRO A 119 -5.77 -15.96 5.20
CA PRO A 119 -6.92 -16.48 4.48
C PRO A 119 -8.14 -16.65 5.38
N TYR A 120 -9.33 -16.41 4.85
CA TYR A 120 -10.60 -16.61 5.56
C TYR A 120 -11.36 -17.81 4.96
N HIS A 121 -12.02 -18.60 5.80
CA HIS A 121 -12.89 -19.70 5.36
C HIS A 121 -14.26 -19.20 4.90
N ALA A 122 -14.74 -18.14 5.56
CA ALA A 122 -16.02 -17.52 5.30
C ALA A 122 -15.94 -16.04 5.68
N LYS A 123 -17.06 -15.34 5.55
CA LYS A 123 -17.14 -13.95 5.95
C LYS A 123 -16.73 -13.79 7.42
N ASP A 124 -15.76 -12.92 7.68
CA ASP A 124 -15.26 -12.59 9.02
C ASP A 124 -14.75 -13.78 9.84
N ASN A 125 -14.37 -14.87 9.16
CA ASN A 125 -13.91 -16.09 9.80
C ASN A 125 -12.49 -16.45 9.32
N PRO A 126 -11.44 -15.96 10.01
CA PRO A 126 -10.06 -16.26 9.65
C PRO A 126 -9.75 -17.75 9.78
N SER A 127 -8.95 -18.26 8.86
CA SER A 127 -8.41 -19.60 9.01
C SER A 127 -7.43 -19.65 10.17
N PRO A 128 -7.53 -20.64 11.08
CA PRO A 128 -6.69 -20.68 12.28
C PRO A 128 -5.19 -20.74 11.98
N ARG A 129 -4.79 -21.46 10.93
CA ARG A 129 -3.38 -21.78 10.64
C ARG A 129 -2.93 -21.51 9.21
N SER A 130 -3.83 -21.19 8.29
CA SER A 130 -3.43 -20.93 6.90
C SER A 130 -2.71 -19.58 6.73
N GLU A 131 -1.86 -19.53 5.71
CA GLU A 131 -1.10 -18.35 5.27
C GLU A 131 -1.10 -18.29 3.74
N PHE A 132 -0.77 -17.14 3.17
CA PHE A 132 -0.60 -17.02 1.72
C PHE A 132 0.80 -17.47 1.31
N SER A 133 0.88 -18.40 0.36
CA SER A 133 2.17 -18.96 -0.08
C SER A 133 3.04 -17.99 -0.88
N ASN A 134 2.45 -16.97 -1.48
CA ASN A 134 3.18 -15.94 -2.21
C ASN A 134 3.34 -14.69 -1.30
N PRO A 135 4.57 -14.24 -1.01
CA PRO A 135 4.82 -13.14 -0.09
C PRO A 135 4.29 -11.80 -0.60
N ASP A 136 4.41 -11.49 -1.90
CA ASP A 136 3.89 -10.24 -2.48
C ASP A 136 2.37 -10.14 -2.34
N THR A 137 1.68 -11.28 -2.51
CA THR A 137 0.25 -11.39 -2.25
C THR A 137 -0.07 -11.18 -0.78
N ALA A 138 0.70 -11.79 0.14
CA ALA A 138 0.50 -11.62 1.57
C ALA A 138 0.68 -10.14 1.99
N ILE A 139 1.73 -9.48 1.50
CA ILE A 139 2.02 -8.06 1.74
C ILE A 139 0.89 -7.19 1.19
N ALA A 140 0.51 -7.36 -0.07
CA ALA A 140 -0.54 -6.55 -0.70
C ALA A 140 -1.88 -6.70 0.04
N LEU A 141 -2.28 -7.93 0.40
CA LEU A 141 -3.51 -8.17 1.15
C LEU A 141 -3.43 -7.61 2.58
N THR A 142 -2.24 -7.58 3.20
CA THR A 142 -2.01 -6.95 4.51
C THR A 142 -2.21 -5.44 4.42
N CYS A 143 -1.55 -4.76 3.48
CA CYS A 143 -1.73 -3.33 3.24
C CYS A 143 -3.20 -3.00 3.00
N LEU A 144 -3.88 -3.74 2.12
CA LEU A 144 -5.31 -3.53 1.86
C LEU A 144 -6.17 -3.77 3.10
N SER A 145 -5.81 -4.72 3.97
CA SER A 145 -6.60 -4.97 5.18
C SER A 145 -6.53 -3.81 6.16
N TYR A 146 -5.36 -3.18 6.33
CA TYR A 146 -5.22 -1.97 7.14
C TYR A 146 -5.84 -0.75 6.47
N TYR A 147 -5.67 -0.57 5.15
CA TYR A 147 -6.31 0.51 4.41
C TYR A 147 -7.84 0.46 4.48
N TYR A 148 -8.43 -0.73 4.48
CA TYR A 148 -9.88 -0.90 4.46
C TYR A 148 -10.53 -0.98 5.85
N GLY A 149 -9.81 -1.56 6.83
CA GLY A 149 -10.28 -1.76 8.20
C GLY A 149 -9.82 -0.70 9.18
N GLY A 150 -8.77 0.04 8.83
CA GLY A 150 -8.09 0.97 9.70
C GLY A 150 -7.29 0.30 10.82
N LEU A 151 -6.62 1.12 11.63
CA LEU A 151 -5.90 0.70 12.82
C LEU A 151 -6.81 0.60 14.04
N THR A 152 -6.44 -0.21 15.03
CA THR A 152 -7.10 -0.19 16.35
C THR A 152 -6.65 1.03 17.16
N ASP A 153 -7.38 1.35 18.24
CA ASP A 153 -6.97 2.43 19.15
C ASP A 153 -5.58 2.16 19.75
N GLU A 154 -5.31 0.91 20.07
CA GLU A 154 -4.03 0.45 20.62
C GLU A 154 -2.90 0.62 19.59
N GLN A 155 -3.10 0.20 18.35
CA GLN A 155 -2.11 0.40 17.28
C GLN A 155 -1.83 1.89 17.02
N ILE A 156 -2.86 2.76 17.11
CA ILE A 156 -2.66 4.21 17.00
C ILE A 156 -1.84 4.72 18.19
N TYR A 157 -2.13 4.25 19.42
CA TYR A 157 -1.34 4.60 20.60
C TYR A 157 0.12 4.18 20.45
N ASP A 158 0.37 2.92 20.11
CA ASP A 158 1.73 2.39 19.92
C ASP A 158 2.48 3.21 18.86
N SER A 159 1.80 3.58 17.78
CA SER A 159 2.38 4.46 16.75
C SER A 159 2.77 5.83 17.32
N PHE A 160 1.96 6.40 18.21
CA PHE A 160 2.29 7.66 18.89
C PHE A 160 3.46 7.52 19.86
N GLU A 161 3.60 6.39 20.55
CA GLU A 161 4.74 6.15 21.45
C GLU A 161 6.04 6.18 20.65
N GLU A 162 6.09 5.51 19.49
CA GLU A 162 7.23 5.55 18.57
C GLU A 162 7.45 6.95 17.99
N LEU A 163 6.37 7.63 17.56
CA LEU A 163 6.44 8.98 17.01
C LEU A 163 7.07 9.97 17.99
N LEU A 164 6.76 9.88 19.28
CA LEU A 164 7.24 10.83 20.29
C LEU A 164 8.74 10.67 20.59
N VAL A 165 9.34 9.53 20.25
CA VAL A 165 10.78 9.28 20.36
C VAL A 165 11.53 9.75 19.10
N SER A 166 10.83 9.95 17.97
CA SER A 166 11.42 10.39 16.70
C SER A 166 11.86 11.86 16.72
N ASP A 167 13.08 12.12 16.25
CA ASP A 167 13.63 13.48 16.03
C ASP A 167 12.83 14.28 14.98
N GLN A 168 11.97 13.63 14.20
CA GLN A 168 11.13 14.22 13.16
C GLN A 168 9.63 14.11 13.47
N SER A 169 9.27 13.92 14.74
CA SER A 169 7.91 13.69 15.23
C SER A 169 6.85 14.63 14.64
N GLN A 170 7.08 15.94 14.65
CA GLN A 170 6.13 16.90 14.08
C GLN A 170 5.97 16.77 12.55
N LYS A 171 7.02 16.40 11.83
CA LYS A 171 7.00 16.21 10.37
C LYS A 171 6.26 14.93 10.00
N GLU A 172 6.50 13.84 10.74
CA GLU A 172 5.77 12.57 10.59
C GLU A 172 4.30 12.72 10.94
N TYR A 173 3.98 13.42 12.04
CA TYR A 173 2.61 13.72 12.40
C TYR A 173 1.86 14.50 11.31
N VAL A 174 2.51 15.48 10.68
CA VAL A 174 1.91 16.20 9.54
C VAL A 174 1.62 15.25 8.38
N ARG A 175 2.50 14.29 8.09
CA ARG A 175 2.24 13.26 7.07
C ARG A 175 1.05 12.38 7.42
N TRP A 176 0.85 12.08 8.70
CA TRP A 176 -0.31 11.33 9.18
C TRP A 176 -1.63 12.08 8.99
N ILE A 177 -1.65 13.41 8.87
CA ILE A 177 -2.90 14.17 8.77
C ILE A 177 -3.11 14.85 7.42
N GLN A 178 -2.12 14.80 6.52
CA GLN A 178 -2.09 15.61 5.29
C GLN A 178 -3.26 15.37 4.31
N TYR A 179 -3.87 14.18 4.33
CA TYR A 179 -4.97 13.81 3.41
C TYR A 179 -6.35 13.87 4.07
N SER A 180 -6.46 14.39 5.29
CA SER A 180 -7.71 14.55 6.01
C SER A 180 -8.14 16.03 5.96
N GLU A 181 -9.09 16.36 5.08
CA GLU A 181 -9.56 17.74 4.89
C GLU A 181 -10.29 18.27 6.13
N ASP A 182 -11.09 17.42 6.79
CA ASP A 182 -11.91 17.74 7.96
C ASP A 182 -11.20 17.45 9.31
N PHE A 183 -9.87 17.41 9.33
CA PHE A 183 -9.13 17.08 10.55
C PHE A 183 -9.35 18.11 11.67
N PRO A 184 -9.65 17.70 12.92
CA PRO A 184 -9.98 18.63 14.01
C PRO A 184 -8.88 19.67 14.24
N ARG A 185 -9.26 20.96 14.25
CA ARG A 185 -8.31 22.09 14.32
C ARG A 185 -7.35 22.00 15.50
N LYS A 186 -7.83 21.57 16.67
CA LYS A 186 -7.02 21.42 17.90
C LYS A 186 -5.91 20.39 17.77
N PHE A 187 -6.05 19.43 16.88
CA PHE A 187 -5.06 18.38 16.63
C PHE A 187 -4.25 18.61 15.36
N LYS A 188 -4.30 19.79 14.71
CA LYS A 188 -3.47 20.03 13.51
C LYS A 188 -1.96 20.08 13.80
N ARG A 189 -1.56 20.12 15.07
CA ARG A 189 -0.17 20.10 15.52
C ARG A 189 0.00 19.04 16.61
N LEU A 190 1.17 18.40 16.64
CA LEU A 190 1.46 17.35 17.62
C LEU A 190 1.39 17.89 19.05
N ALA A 191 1.83 19.13 19.26
CA ALA A 191 1.73 19.81 20.56
C ALA A 191 0.29 19.95 21.11
N GLY A 192 -0.74 19.85 20.24
CA GLY A 192 -2.15 19.87 20.65
C GLY A 192 -2.69 18.50 21.06
N VAL A 193 -1.90 17.44 20.93
CA VAL A 193 -2.29 16.07 21.28
C VAL A 193 -1.87 15.78 22.72
N ASN A 194 -2.85 15.47 23.58
CA ASN A 194 -2.61 15.00 24.94
C ASN A 194 -2.97 13.51 25.07
N LEU A 195 -1.97 12.63 24.91
CA LEU A 195 -2.17 11.17 24.98
C LEU A 195 -2.61 10.67 26.37
N ARG A 196 -2.43 11.47 27.43
CA ARG A 196 -2.90 11.12 28.78
C ARG A 196 -4.42 11.20 28.89
N ASP A 197 -5.06 12.06 28.10
CA ASP A 197 -6.51 12.12 28.00
C ASP A 197 -7.01 11.06 27.02
N LYS A 198 -7.14 9.83 27.53
CA LYS A 198 -7.55 8.68 26.73
C LYS A 198 -8.96 8.84 26.16
N HIS A 199 -9.84 9.53 26.87
CA HIS A 199 -11.21 9.74 26.43
C HIS A 199 -11.25 10.68 25.22
N GLN A 200 -10.57 11.82 25.30
CA GLN A 200 -10.45 12.76 24.18
C GLN A 200 -9.80 12.10 22.95
N CYS A 201 -8.73 11.33 23.15
CA CYS A 201 -8.05 10.66 22.05
C CYS A 201 -9.01 9.73 21.29
N LYS A 202 -9.74 8.86 22.02
CA LYS A 202 -10.66 7.89 21.42
C LYS A 202 -11.87 8.52 20.75
N GLN A 203 -12.41 9.60 21.32
CA GLN A 203 -13.63 10.23 20.82
C GLN A 203 -13.37 11.22 19.67
N GLU A 204 -12.23 11.92 19.68
CA GLU A 204 -12.04 13.08 18.81
C GLU A 204 -10.85 12.97 17.86
N LEU A 205 -9.75 12.30 18.28
CA LEU A 205 -8.53 12.21 17.48
C LEU A 205 -8.48 10.93 16.64
N PHE A 206 -8.63 9.78 17.28
CA PHE A 206 -8.44 8.47 16.68
C PHE A 206 -9.41 8.16 15.54
N PRO A 207 -10.70 8.57 15.58
CA PRO A 207 -11.59 8.39 14.44
C PRO A 207 -11.06 9.01 13.15
N SER A 208 -10.37 10.16 13.26
CA SER A 208 -9.78 10.88 12.13
C SER A 208 -8.46 10.26 11.64
N LEU A 209 -7.74 9.55 12.52
CA LEU A 209 -6.47 8.88 12.20
C LEU A 209 -6.64 7.43 11.76
N ARG A 210 -7.74 6.78 12.12
CA ARG A 210 -7.97 5.34 11.94
C ARG A 210 -7.72 4.84 10.52
N HIS A 211 -8.11 5.64 9.53
CA HIS A 211 -7.95 5.32 8.10
C HIS A 211 -6.94 6.24 7.42
N SER A 212 -6.13 6.97 8.20
CA SER A 212 -5.09 7.79 7.62
C SER A 212 -4.05 6.92 6.93
N LYS A 213 -3.93 7.09 5.62
CA LYS A 213 -2.88 6.43 4.84
C LYS A 213 -1.49 6.77 5.37
N GLY A 214 -1.25 8.01 5.79
CA GLY A 214 0.07 8.43 6.25
C GLY A 214 0.49 7.82 7.59
N LEU A 215 -0.47 7.39 8.42
CA LEU A 215 -0.21 6.64 9.65
C LEU A 215 -0.08 5.14 9.39
N ILE A 216 -0.80 4.61 8.40
CA ILE A 216 -0.76 3.18 8.05
C ILE A 216 0.52 2.80 7.28
N ASP A 217 1.06 3.73 6.47
CA ASP A 217 2.29 3.58 5.68
C ASP A 217 3.57 3.74 6.52
#